data_AF-A0A2D6XKT6-F1
#
_entry.id   AF-A0A2D6XKT6-F1
#
_cell.length_a   1.000
_cell.length_b   1.000
_cell.length_c   1.000
_cell.angle_alpha   90.00
_cell.angle_beta   90.00
_cell.angle_gamma   90.00
#
_symmetry.space_group_name_H-M   'P 1'
#
loop_
_entity.id
_entity.type
_entity.pdbx_description
1 polymer ?
#
loop_
_entity_poly.entity_id
_entity_poly.type
_entity_poly.pdbx_seq_one_letter_code
_entity_poly.pdbx_strand_id
1 'polypeptide(L)'
;YTIDNVVLGWREEAVSFAREHGYHLIVNSDQRPFHHFVGYQDIKSKWYEGIFDLGLRALLPIPFEVETVALAGNKLKVVTQGNTKVLITFKTLHVFDLDNCGHLGVEEIISDYVVHDMFDVAAGSRLGRDIILNLKNSFVKTVRFVPSNRIDRNITGDFKDIITTSIISAPDIKSFDCSETVIRILLQRKLKEQQIKQPNGRNLIIHHSFRHAVKNTFHFNVVGELDERLILHE
;
A
#
# COMPACT_ATOMS: atom_id res chain seq x y z
N TYR A 1 -12.94 -0.24 30.93
CA TYR A 1 -13.01 0.93 30.04
C TYR A 1 -13.62 0.46 28.74
N THR A 2 -14.69 1.10 28.30
CA THR A 2 -15.36 0.79 27.04
C THR A 2 -15.06 1.93 26.07
N ILE A 3 -14.57 1.59 24.89
CA ILE A 3 -14.34 2.55 23.83
C ILE A 3 -15.62 2.69 23.03
N ASP A 4 -16.10 3.91 22.80
CA ASP A 4 -17.34 4.08 22.05
C ASP A 4 -17.15 3.68 20.58
N ASN A 5 -16.20 4.30 19.90
CA ASN A 5 -15.92 4.02 18.49
C ASN A 5 -14.48 3.58 18.30
N VAL A 6 -14.32 2.45 17.61
CA VAL A 6 -13.03 1.91 17.18
C VAL A 6 -13.02 1.86 15.66
N VAL A 7 -11.93 2.29 15.06
CA VAL A 7 -11.65 2.18 13.63
C VAL A 7 -10.61 1.08 13.43
N LEU A 8 -10.84 0.22 12.46
CA LEU A 8 -10.00 -0.89 12.09
C LEU A 8 -9.60 -0.75 10.62
N GLY A 9 -8.31 -0.64 10.39
CA GLY A 9 -7.74 -0.55 9.05
C GLY A 9 -6.39 0.13 9.06
N TRP A 10 -5.62 -0.09 8.00
CA TRP A 10 -4.28 0.49 7.86
C TRP A 10 -4.17 1.52 6.74
N ARG A 11 -5.17 1.66 5.87
CA ARG A 11 -5.11 2.59 4.74
C ARG A 11 -5.28 4.05 5.18
N GLU A 12 -5.00 4.98 4.27
CA GLU A 12 -5.07 6.42 4.58
C GLU A 12 -6.49 6.87 4.91
N GLU A 13 -7.49 6.27 4.29
CA GLU A 13 -8.91 6.51 4.52
C GLU A 13 -9.30 6.19 5.97
N ALA A 14 -8.85 5.05 6.50
CA ALA A 14 -9.08 4.65 7.89
C ALA A 14 -8.41 5.61 8.88
N VAL A 15 -7.17 6.02 8.59
CA VAL A 15 -6.42 6.97 9.42
C VAL A 15 -7.09 8.33 9.44
N SER A 16 -7.45 8.87 8.27
CA SER A 16 -8.11 10.16 8.15
C SER A 16 -9.49 10.15 8.81
N PHE A 17 -10.28 9.09 8.60
CA PHE A 17 -11.58 8.92 9.27
C PHE A 17 -11.44 8.93 10.80
N ALA A 18 -10.50 8.14 11.35
CA ALA A 18 -10.27 8.09 12.79
C ALA A 18 -9.82 9.45 13.34
N ARG A 19 -8.94 10.15 12.62
CA ARG A 19 -8.42 11.47 13.00
C ARG A 19 -9.51 12.54 13.02
N GLU A 20 -10.32 12.60 11.97
CA GLU A 20 -11.38 13.59 11.81
C GLU A 20 -12.46 13.46 12.88
N HIS A 21 -12.77 12.22 13.28
CA HIS A 21 -13.79 11.93 14.29
C HIS A 21 -13.24 11.82 15.72
N GLY A 22 -11.92 11.77 15.89
CA GLY A 22 -11.28 11.56 17.19
C GLY A 22 -11.52 10.15 17.76
N TYR A 23 -11.58 9.14 16.89
CA TYR A 23 -11.83 7.74 17.27
C TYR A 23 -10.52 6.97 17.49
N HIS A 24 -10.60 5.90 18.26
CA HIS A 24 -9.44 5.03 18.46
C HIS A 24 -9.18 4.23 17.20
N LEU A 25 -7.93 4.19 16.74
CA LEU A 25 -7.53 3.46 15.54
C LEU A 25 -6.71 2.23 15.91
N ILE A 26 -7.09 1.07 15.38
CA ILE A 26 -6.30 -0.15 15.37
C ILE A 26 -5.80 -0.36 13.95
N VAL A 27 -4.50 -0.20 13.76
CA VAL A 27 -3.83 -0.52 12.50
C VAL A 27 -3.55 -2.02 12.51
N ASN A 28 -4.32 -2.75 11.71
CA ASN A 28 -4.34 -4.20 11.65
C ASN A 28 -3.24 -4.80 10.76
N SER A 29 -2.55 -4.00 9.95
CA SER A 29 -1.50 -4.47 9.04
C SER A 29 -0.16 -3.73 9.24
N ASP A 30 0.94 -4.43 8.99
CA ASP A 30 2.27 -3.83 8.89
C ASP A 30 2.49 -3.11 7.54
N GLN A 31 1.56 -3.28 6.59
CA GLN A 31 1.57 -2.56 5.32
C GLN A 31 1.50 -1.06 5.53
N ARG A 32 2.17 -0.32 4.62
CA ARG A 32 2.20 1.13 4.61
C ARG A 32 1.89 1.60 3.20
N PRO A 33 1.24 2.76 3.03
CA PRO A 33 1.00 3.30 1.69
C PRO A 33 2.30 3.35 0.87
N PHE A 34 2.19 3.00 -0.41
CA PHE A 34 3.32 3.08 -1.31
C PHE A 34 3.87 4.50 -1.30
N HIS A 35 5.20 4.62 -1.37
CA HIS A 35 5.82 5.92 -1.55
C HIS A 35 7.11 5.77 -2.32
N HIS A 36 7.29 6.72 -3.22
CA HIS A 36 8.56 7.05 -3.77
C HIS A 36 8.91 8.46 -3.28
N PHE A 37 10.15 8.69 -2.81
CA PHE A 37 10.57 9.84 -1.99
C PHE A 37 10.54 11.23 -2.68
N VAL A 38 9.58 11.50 -3.55
CA VAL A 38 9.50 12.73 -4.33
C VAL A 38 8.11 13.34 -4.15
N GLY A 39 7.97 14.11 -3.06
CA GLY A 39 6.82 14.99 -2.82
C GLY A 39 6.27 14.92 -1.39
N TYR A 40 6.15 16.07 -0.73
CA TYR A 40 5.52 16.25 0.59
C TYR A 40 3.98 16.11 0.56
N GLN A 41 3.37 15.94 -0.61
CA GLN A 41 1.91 15.79 -0.78
C GLN A 41 1.51 14.36 -1.18
N ASP A 42 2.24 13.37 -0.69
CA ASP A 42 1.93 11.96 -0.98
C ASP A 42 0.98 11.36 0.08
N ILE A 43 0.19 10.36 -0.31
CA ILE A 43 -0.71 9.57 0.55
C ILE A 43 0.04 9.07 1.79
N LYS A 44 1.29 8.64 1.62
CA LYS A 44 2.15 8.24 2.75
C LYS A 44 2.37 9.39 3.74
N SER A 45 2.61 10.61 3.29
CA SER A 45 2.84 11.76 4.20
C SER A 45 1.59 12.04 5.03
N LYS A 46 0.41 12.06 4.38
CA LYS A 46 -0.88 12.20 5.07
C LYS A 46 -1.10 11.10 6.10
N TRP A 47 -0.76 9.86 5.74
CA TRP A 47 -0.84 8.71 6.62
C TRP A 47 0.05 8.88 7.87
N TYR A 48 1.33 9.25 7.71
CA TYR A 48 2.23 9.46 8.86
C TYR A 48 1.81 10.64 9.72
N GLU A 49 1.38 11.75 9.11
CA GLU A 49 0.85 12.90 9.85
C GLU A 49 -0.39 12.51 10.66
N GLY A 50 -1.30 11.73 10.07
CA GLY A 50 -2.50 11.26 10.75
C GLY A 50 -2.19 10.31 11.90
N ILE A 51 -1.29 9.35 11.68
CA ILE A 51 -0.81 8.45 12.73
C ILE A 51 -0.12 9.22 13.86
N PHE A 52 0.72 10.20 13.54
CA PHE A 52 1.40 11.03 14.53
C PHE A 52 0.39 11.82 15.39
N ASP A 53 -0.60 12.46 14.77
CA ASP A 53 -1.66 13.19 15.47
C ASP A 53 -2.51 12.28 16.35
N LEU A 54 -2.92 11.11 15.85
CA LEU A 54 -3.63 10.10 16.65
C LEU A 54 -2.80 9.63 17.85
N GLY A 55 -1.49 9.44 17.66
CA GLY A 55 -0.55 9.10 18.73
C GLY A 55 -0.47 10.18 19.81
N LEU A 56 -0.36 11.45 19.42
CA LEU A 56 -0.35 12.59 20.36
C LEU A 56 -1.65 12.70 21.16
N ARG A 57 -2.78 12.30 20.56
CA ARG A 57 -4.10 12.26 21.21
C ARG A 57 -4.35 10.99 22.03
N ALA A 58 -3.38 10.09 22.11
CA ALA A 58 -3.50 8.77 22.74
C ALA A 58 -4.65 7.91 22.15
N LEU A 59 -4.94 8.05 20.85
CA LEU A 59 -5.98 7.32 20.12
C LEU A 59 -5.46 6.07 19.40
N LEU A 60 -4.23 5.64 19.72
CA LEU A 60 -3.62 4.40 19.22
C LEU A 60 -3.48 3.41 20.39
N PRO A 61 -4.52 2.62 20.70
CA PRO A 61 -4.52 1.75 21.87
C PRO A 61 -3.55 0.56 21.76
N ILE A 62 -3.14 0.19 20.53
CA ILE A 62 -2.30 -0.96 20.24
C ILE A 62 -1.15 -0.53 19.32
N PRO A 63 0.09 -1.02 19.52
CA PRO A 63 1.18 -0.81 18.58
C PRO A 63 0.93 -1.50 17.23
N PHE A 64 1.65 -1.07 16.19
CA PHE A 64 1.45 -1.49 14.79
C PHE A 64 1.72 -2.97 14.46
N GLU A 65 2.20 -3.75 15.42
CA GLU A 65 2.59 -5.16 15.22
C GLU A 65 1.40 -6.10 15.47
N VAL A 66 0.26 -5.85 14.81
CA VAL A 66 -0.93 -6.69 14.93
C VAL A 66 -0.80 -7.92 14.03
N GLU A 67 -0.97 -9.10 14.62
CA GLU A 67 -0.97 -10.38 13.92
C GLU A 67 -2.39 -10.86 13.61
N THR A 68 -3.33 -10.64 14.54
CA THR A 68 -4.73 -11.02 14.31
C THR A 68 -5.70 -10.13 15.08
N VAL A 69 -6.81 -9.77 14.43
CA VAL A 69 -7.97 -9.10 15.05
C VAL A 69 -9.21 -9.96 14.88
N ALA A 70 -9.92 -10.28 15.96
CA ALA A 70 -11.15 -11.07 15.88
C ALA A 70 -12.16 -10.68 16.97
N LEU A 71 -13.42 -11.06 16.80
CA LEU A 71 -14.42 -10.93 17.84
C LEU A 71 -14.28 -12.08 18.86
N ALA A 72 -14.38 -11.73 20.14
CA ALA A 72 -14.43 -12.66 21.26
C ALA A 72 -15.62 -12.27 22.15
N GLY A 73 -16.82 -12.71 21.75
CA GLY A 73 -18.07 -12.27 22.35
C GLY A 73 -18.26 -10.76 22.16
N ASN A 74 -18.45 -10.03 23.25
CA ASN A 74 -18.64 -8.58 23.21
C ASN A 74 -17.35 -7.75 23.12
N LYS A 75 -16.18 -8.38 22.92
CA LYS A 75 -14.87 -7.70 22.90
C LYS A 75 -14.14 -7.94 21.58
N LEU A 76 -13.35 -6.96 21.18
CA LEU A 76 -12.37 -7.10 20.12
C LEU A 76 -11.11 -7.69 20.73
N LYS A 77 -10.70 -8.86 20.22
CA LYS A 77 -9.47 -9.53 20.57
C LYS A 77 -8.41 -9.15 19.55
N VAL A 78 -7.37 -8.47 20.01
CA VAL A 78 -6.19 -8.15 19.21
C VAL A 78 -5.02 -8.98 19.73
N VAL A 79 -4.35 -9.69 18.83
CA VAL A 79 -3.12 -10.43 19.12
C VAL A 79 -2.00 -9.74 18.35
N THR A 80 -0.95 -9.33 19.05
CA THR A 80 0.25 -8.76 18.43
C THR A 80 1.24 -9.86 18.07
N GLN A 81 2.16 -9.60 17.14
CA GLN A 81 3.24 -10.53 16.75
C GLN A 81 4.12 -10.97 17.94
N GLY A 82 4.23 -10.16 18.99
CA GLY A 82 4.87 -10.54 20.26
C GLY A 82 4.02 -11.44 21.18
N ASN A 83 2.95 -12.06 20.67
CA ASN A 83 1.97 -12.87 21.41
C ASN A 83 1.23 -12.14 22.56
N THR A 84 1.27 -10.81 22.61
CA THR A 84 0.47 -10.04 23.56
C THR A 84 -0.99 -10.03 23.11
N LYS A 85 -1.89 -10.43 24.02
CA LYS A 85 -3.33 -10.45 23.81
C LYS A 85 -3.98 -9.26 24.50
N VAL A 86 -4.65 -8.42 23.74
CA VAL A 86 -5.44 -7.29 24.25
C VAL A 86 -6.91 -7.51 23.94
N LEU A 87 -7.77 -7.24 24.93
CA LEU A 87 -9.22 -7.34 24.82
C LEU A 87 -9.84 -5.96 25.01
N ILE A 88 -10.46 -5.44 23.96
CA ILE A 88 -11.07 -4.11 23.95
C ILE A 88 -12.58 -4.27 23.95
N THR A 89 -13.26 -3.70 24.93
CA THR A 89 -14.72 -3.57 24.90
C THR A 89 -15.07 -2.33 24.09
N PHE A 90 -15.96 -2.47 23.10
CA PHE A 90 -16.34 -1.39 22.21
C PHE A 90 -17.86 -1.34 21.97
N LYS A 91 -18.39 -0.15 21.59
CA LYS A 91 -19.79 -0.01 21.15
C LYS A 91 -19.92 -0.17 19.63
N THR A 92 -19.07 0.48 18.85
CA THR A 92 -19.11 0.45 17.38
C THR A 92 -17.71 0.21 16.81
N LEU A 93 -17.62 -0.63 15.77
CA LEU A 93 -16.39 -0.95 15.05
C LEU A 93 -16.54 -0.57 13.57
N HIS A 94 -15.78 0.42 13.13
CA HIS A 94 -15.69 0.83 11.73
C HIS A 94 -14.57 0.05 11.04
N VAL A 95 -14.89 -0.73 10.01
CA VAL A 95 -13.95 -1.62 9.31
C VAL A 95 -13.71 -1.11 7.90
N PHE A 96 -12.45 -0.82 7.58
CA PHE A 96 -12.02 -0.32 6.25
C PHE A 96 -11.30 -1.40 5.41
N ASP A 97 -10.74 -2.41 6.06
CA ASP A 97 -10.12 -3.56 5.41
C ASP A 97 -10.10 -4.76 6.37
N LEU A 98 -9.94 -5.96 5.82
CA LEU A 98 -9.88 -7.20 6.60
C LEU A 98 -8.46 -7.78 6.71
N ASP A 99 -7.42 -6.95 6.56
CA ASP A 99 -6.05 -7.45 6.74
C ASP A 99 -5.81 -7.93 8.17
N ASN A 100 -5.24 -9.12 8.31
CA ASN A 100 -5.05 -9.80 9.59
C ASN A 100 -6.34 -9.92 10.44
N CYS A 101 -7.51 -9.84 9.82
CA CYS A 101 -8.78 -10.08 10.51
C CYS A 101 -9.11 -11.58 10.47
N GLY A 102 -9.50 -12.12 11.63
CA GLY A 102 -10.15 -13.41 11.73
C GLY A 102 -11.62 -13.33 11.29
N HIS A 103 -12.41 -14.31 11.71
CA HIS A 103 -13.82 -14.36 11.35
C HIS A 103 -14.62 -13.22 12.02
N LEU A 104 -15.07 -12.27 11.19
CA LEU A 104 -15.96 -11.16 11.57
C LEU A 104 -17.38 -11.32 10.96
N GLY A 105 -17.70 -12.49 10.41
CA GLY A 105 -18.95 -12.71 9.65
C GLY A 105 -18.96 -12.08 8.26
N VAL A 106 -17.81 -11.52 7.83
CA VAL A 106 -17.62 -10.82 6.55
C VAL A 106 -16.36 -11.36 5.89
N GLU A 107 -16.41 -11.48 4.57
CA GLU A 107 -15.27 -11.76 3.72
C GLU A 107 -15.00 -10.56 2.81
N GLU A 108 -13.72 -10.32 2.54
CA GLU A 108 -13.28 -9.27 1.64
C GLU A 108 -13.01 -9.88 0.25
N ILE A 109 -13.80 -9.49 -0.75
CA ILE A 109 -13.64 -9.97 -2.12
C ILE A 109 -12.85 -8.93 -2.91
N ILE A 110 -11.59 -9.26 -3.16
CA ILE A 110 -10.66 -8.39 -3.89
C ILE A 110 -10.81 -8.66 -5.38
N SER A 111 -11.08 -7.60 -6.15
CA SER A 111 -11.20 -7.68 -7.61
C SER A 111 -9.84 -7.52 -8.28
N ASP A 112 -9.09 -6.50 -7.86
CA ASP A 112 -7.78 -6.18 -8.41
C ASP A 112 -6.84 -5.49 -7.41
N TYR A 113 -5.57 -5.51 -7.78
CA TYR A 113 -4.46 -4.89 -7.06
C TYR A 113 -3.81 -3.84 -7.96
N VAL A 114 -3.45 -2.72 -7.34
CA VAL A 114 -2.47 -1.80 -7.90
C VAL A 114 -1.09 -2.26 -7.44
N VAL A 115 -0.20 -2.51 -8.39
CA VAL A 115 1.14 -3.00 -8.12
C VAL A 115 2.16 -1.99 -8.62
N HIS A 116 3.04 -1.58 -7.72
CA HIS A 116 4.19 -0.74 -8.01
C HIS A 116 5.45 -1.58 -7.99
N ASP A 117 6.13 -1.68 -9.13
CA ASP A 117 7.46 -2.29 -9.23
C ASP A 117 8.50 -1.20 -9.45
N MET A 118 9.51 -1.19 -8.59
CA MET A 118 10.61 -0.25 -8.66
C MET A 118 11.82 -0.92 -9.29
N PHE A 119 12.41 -0.23 -10.27
CA PHE A 119 13.59 -0.66 -10.99
C PHE A 119 14.72 0.36 -10.83
N ASP A 120 15.82 -0.14 -10.29
CA ASP A 120 17.07 0.56 -10.15
C ASP A 120 17.74 0.66 -11.52
N VAL A 121 18.03 1.88 -11.98
CA VAL A 121 18.82 2.09 -13.19
C VAL A 121 20.30 2.10 -12.78
N ALA A 122 20.99 0.97 -12.96
CA ALA A 122 22.40 0.82 -12.61
C ALA A 122 23.34 1.52 -13.60
N ALA A 123 22.95 1.65 -14.87
CA ALA A 123 23.71 2.37 -15.87
C ALA A 123 22.81 3.20 -16.79
N GLY A 124 23.16 4.47 -16.98
CA GLY A 124 22.39 5.43 -17.78
C GLY A 124 21.26 6.14 -17.03
N SER A 125 21.33 6.21 -15.70
CA SER A 125 20.31 6.87 -14.87
C SER A 125 20.25 8.38 -15.07
N ARG A 126 21.32 9.02 -15.57
CA ARG A 126 21.35 10.46 -15.88
C ARG A 126 20.53 10.74 -17.14
N LEU A 127 19.25 11.06 -16.95
CA LEU A 127 18.31 11.34 -18.05
C LEU A 127 17.88 12.81 -18.09
N GLY A 128 18.03 13.56 -16.99
CA GLY A 128 17.87 15.02 -16.94
C GLY A 128 16.50 15.57 -17.35
N ARG A 129 15.50 14.70 -17.54
CA ARG A 129 14.13 15.05 -17.93
C ARG A 129 13.14 14.11 -17.28
N ASP A 130 11.91 14.58 -17.10
CA ASP A 130 10.82 13.74 -16.64
C ASP A 130 10.25 12.95 -17.82
N ILE A 131 10.16 11.63 -17.62
CA ILE A 131 9.68 10.69 -18.63
C ILE A 131 8.55 9.90 -18.02
N ILE A 132 7.39 9.94 -18.66
CA ILE A 132 6.22 9.14 -18.32
C ILE A 132 5.77 8.44 -19.60
N LEU A 133 5.72 7.11 -19.56
CA LEU A 133 5.19 6.30 -20.65
C LEU A 133 3.87 5.70 -20.20
N ASN A 134 2.81 5.97 -20.97
CA ASN A 134 1.49 5.37 -20.76
C ASN A 134 1.32 4.21 -21.74
N LEU A 135 1.18 3.01 -21.21
CA LEU A 135 1.02 1.79 -22.00
C LEU A 135 -0.45 1.47 -22.16
N LYS A 136 -0.97 1.72 -23.37
CA LYS A 136 -2.31 1.29 -23.74
C LYS A 136 -2.31 -0.23 -23.95
N ASN A 137 -3.37 -0.91 -23.52
CA ASN A 137 -3.60 -2.35 -23.71
C ASN A 137 -2.55 -3.28 -23.04
N SER A 138 -1.92 -2.83 -21.95
CA SER A 138 -1.08 -3.67 -21.09
C SER A 138 -1.62 -3.68 -19.66
N PHE A 139 -1.28 -4.71 -18.87
CA PHE A 139 -1.56 -4.71 -17.43
C PHE A 139 -0.67 -3.69 -16.70
N VAL A 140 0.55 -3.46 -17.21
CA VAL A 140 1.38 -2.32 -16.84
C VAL A 140 0.76 -1.08 -17.48
N LYS A 141 0.28 -0.14 -16.67
CA LYS A 141 -0.42 1.06 -17.15
C LYS A 141 0.54 2.21 -17.39
N THR A 142 1.47 2.42 -16.46
CA THR A 142 2.40 3.54 -16.51
C THR A 142 3.82 3.11 -16.17
N VAL A 143 4.79 3.77 -16.79
CA VAL A 143 6.21 3.70 -16.47
C VAL A 143 6.68 5.13 -16.25
N ARG A 144 7.07 5.44 -15.02
CA ARG A 144 7.51 6.77 -14.62
C ARG A 144 8.98 6.74 -14.23
N PHE A 145 9.74 7.67 -14.78
CA PHE A 145 11.08 7.96 -14.31
C PHE A 145 11.01 8.94 -13.16
N VAL A 146 11.66 8.58 -12.06
CA VAL A 146 11.58 9.30 -10.80
C VAL A 146 12.98 9.55 -10.24
N PRO A 147 13.26 10.73 -9.64
CA PRO A 147 14.54 11.01 -9.01
C PRO A 147 15.04 9.87 -8.11
N SER A 148 16.25 9.39 -8.37
CA SER A 148 16.88 8.35 -7.57
C SER A 148 17.32 8.92 -6.22
N ASN A 149 16.96 8.23 -5.15
CA ASN A 149 17.43 8.52 -3.79
C ASN A 149 18.66 7.69 -3.40
N ARG A 150 19.14 6.83 -4.31
CA ARG A 150 20.32 5.97 -4.11
C ARG A 150 21.62 6.73 -4.33
N ILE A 151 21.54 7.94 -4.90
CA ILE A 151 22.69 8.79 -5.21
C ILE A 151 22.66 9.99 -4.28
N ASP A 152 23.69 10.07 -3.45
CA ASP A 152 23.89 11.20 -2.55
C ASP A 152 23.91 12.51 -3.33
N ARG A 153 23.21 13.52 -2.80
CA ARG A 153 23.15 14.88 -3.36
C ARG A 153 22.63 14.95 -4.80
N ASN A 154 21.69 14.07 -5.19
CA ASN A 154 20.90 14.20 -6.42
C ASN A 154 19.88 15.37 -6.35
N ILE A 155 20.33 16.56 -5.97
CA ILE A 155 19.50 17.75 -5.72
C ILE A 155 18.81 18.21 -7.02
N THR A 156 19.48 18.05 -8.16
CA THR A 156 18.92 18.38 -9.48
C THR A 156 17.91 17.34 -9.98
N GLY A 157 17.87 16.15 -9.38
CA GLY A 157 17.01 15.06 -9.81
C GLY A 157 17.36 14.49 -11.19
N ASP A 158 18.60 14.69 -11.66
CA ASP A 158 19.07 14.25 -12.98
C ASP A 158 19.17 12.74 -13.10
N PHE A 159 19.54 12.09 -12.00
CA PHE A 159 19.59 10.65 -11.91
C PHE A 159 18.22 10.10 -11.57
N LYS A 160 17.72 9.19 -12.39
CA LYS A 160 16.37 8.64 -12.27
C LYS A 160 16.40 7.13 -12.12
N ASP A 161 15.50 6.63 -11.30
CA ASP A 161 15.05 5.23 -11.28
C ASP A 161 13.68 5.12 -11.95
N ILE A 162 13.17 3.91 -12.11
CA ILE A 162 11.90 3.66 -12.80
C ILE A 162 10.90 3.07 -11.83
N ILE A 163 9.67 3.57 -11.88
CA ILE A 163 8.51 2.94 -11.24
C ILE A 163 7.53 2.55 -12.31
N THR A 164 7.07 1.31 -12.27
CA THR A 164 5.97 0.86 -13.09
C THR A 164 4.74 0.67 -12.24
N THR A 165 3.59 1.21 -12.66
CA THR A 165 2.31 0.96 -12.01
C THR A 165 1.48 0.04 -12.89
N SER A 166 1.07 -1.08 -12.32
CA SER A 166 0.26 -2.11 -12.96
C SER A 166 -1.07 -2.28 -12.24
N ILE A 167 -2.10 -2.68 -12.98
CA ILE A 167 -3.38 -3.13 -12.41
C ILE A 167 -3.51 -4.61 -12.75
N ILE A 168 -3.59 -5.44 -11.72
CA ILE A 168 -3.55 -6.91 -11.83
C ILE A 168 -4.77 -7.48 -11.14
N SER A 169 -5.49 -8.38 -11.80
CA SER A 169 -6.64 -9.04 -11.21
C SER A 169 -6.22 -9.89 -9.99
N ALA A 170 -7.12 -10.08 -9.03
CA ALA A 170 -6.84 -10.90 -7.86
C ALA A 170 -6.39 -12.34 -8.17
N PRO A 171 -6.98 -13.09 -9.14
CA PRO A 171 -6.48 -14.42 -9.48
C PRO A 171 -5.09 -14.38 -10.15
N ASP A 172 -4.78 -13.33 -10.91
CA ASP A 172 -3.53 -13.24 -11.66
C ASP A 172 -2.35 -12.71 -10.84
N ILE A 173 -2.57 -12.22 -9.61
CA ILE A 173 -1.51 -11.62 -8.79
C ILE A 173 -0.35 -12.58 -8.49
N LYS A 174 -0.65 -13.89 -8.43
CA LYS A 174 0.33 -14.98 -8.24
C LYS A 174 0.79 -15.62 -9.54
N SER A 175 0.26 -15.16 -10.69
CA SER A 175 0.64 -15.68 -12.00
C SER A 175 2.06 -15.26 -12.37
N PHE A 176 2.82 -16.16 -13.00
CA PHE A 176 4.15 -15.86 -13.51
C PHE A 176 4.13 -14.76 -14.59
N ASP A 177 3.04 -14.65 -15.35
CA ASP A 177 2.88 -13.62 -16.40
C ASP A 177 2.81 -12.19 -15.82
N CYS A 178 2.48 -12.09 -14.53
CA CYS A 178 2.42 -10.87 -13.75
C CYS A 178 3.65 -10.70 -12.82
N SER A 179 4.69 -11.52 -12.99
CA SER A 179 5.91 -11.48 -12.17
C SER A 179 6.82 -10.30 -12.49
N GLU A 180 7.71 -9.96 -11.55
CA GLU A 180 8.70 -8.89 -11.77
C GLU A 180 9.63 -9.18 -12.97
N THR A 181 9.86 -10.46 -13.28
CA THR A 181 10.70 -10.87 -14.41
C THR A 181 10.06 -10.49 -15.73
N VAL A 182 8.76 -10.73 -15.88
CA VAL A 182 8.01 -10.39 -17.10
C VAL A 182 7.92 -8.87 -17.26
N ILE A 183 7.65 -8.15 -16.16
CA ILE A 183 7.61 -6.68 -16.15
C ILE A 183 8.97 -6.11 -16.58
N ARG A 184 10.09 -6.66 -16.07
CA ARG A 184 11.44 -6.25 -16.47
C ARG A 184 11.68 -6.42 -17.97
N ILE A 185 11.29 -7.56 -18.53
CA ILE A 185 11.46 -7.85 -19.97
C ILE A 185 10.60 -6.88 -20.80
N LEU A 186 9.35 -6.66 -20.40
CA LEU A 186 8.45 -5.72 -21.04
C LEU A 186 9.02 -4.30 -21.00
N LEU A 187 9.51 -3.86 -19.84
CA LEU A 187 10.14 -2.57 -19.65
C LEU A 187 11.35 -2.40 -20.56
N GLN A 188 12.27 -3.36 -20.61
CA GLN A 188 13.44 -3.31 -21.50
C GLN A 188 13.06 -3.17 -22.98
N ARG A 189 12.03 -3.89 -23.43
CA ARG A 189 11.51 -3.77 -24.80
C ARG A 189 10.98 -2.36 -25.06
N LYS A 190 10.19 -1.82 -24.14
CA LYS A 190 9.59 -0.48 -24.26
C LYS A 190 10.63 0.64 -24.24
N LEU A 191 11.65 0.52 -23.39
CA LEU A 191 12.77 1.47 -23.39
C LEU A 191 13.52 1.47 -24.73
N LYS A 192 13.73 0.28 -25.32
CA LYS A 192 14.36 0.14 -26.64
C LYS A 192 13.51 0.75 -27.76
N GLU A 193 12.20 0.49 -27.76
CA GLU A 193 11.23 1.06 -28.72
C GLU A 193 11.23 2.59 -28.69
N GLN A 194 11.24 3.18 -27.49
CA GLN A 194 11.26 4.64 -27.29
C GLN A 194 12.66 5.26 -27.43
N GLN A 195 13.67 4.46 -27.82
CA GLN A 195 15.06 4.88 -27.95
C GLN A 195 15.65 5.53 -26.68
N ILE A 196 15.15 5.14 -25.51
CA ILE A 196 15.68 5.60 -24.21
C ILE A 196 16.94 4.80 -23.92
N LYS A 197 18.08 5.47 -24.02
CA LYS A 197 19.42 4.87 -23.98
C LYS A 197 20.35 5.68 -23.11
N GLN A 198 21.48 5.07 -22.79
CA GLN A 198 22.63 5.75 -22.20
C GLN A 198 23.20 6.80 -23.17
N PRO A 199 23.97 7.79 -22.68
CA PRO A 199 24.66 8.76 -23.52
C PRO A 199 25.60 8.14 -24.59
N ASN A 200 26.15 6.96 -24.32
CA ASN A 200 27.01 6.21 -25.25
C ASN A 200 26.23 5.37 -26.28
N GLY A 201 24.90 5.48 -26.34
CA GLY A 201 24.04 4.73 -27.26
C GLY A 201 23.72 3.28 -26.83
N ARG A 202 24.22 2.81 -25.69
CA ARG A 202 23.88 1.48 -25.12
C ARG A 202 22.52 1.51 -24.41
N ASN A 203 21.91 0.35 -24.23
CA ASN A 203 20.65 0.23 -23.48
C ASN A 203 20.87 0.49 -21.99
N LEU A 204 19.84 0.98 -21.30
CA LEU A 204 19.86 1.11 -19.84
C LEU A 204 20.02 -0.28 -19.18
N ILE A 205 20.79 -0.33 -18.09
CA ILE A 205 20.87 -1.53 -17.24
C ILE A 205 19.94 -1.31 -16.06
N ILE A 206 18.96 -2.19 -15.91
CA ILE A 206 17.91 -2.10 -14.89
C ILE A 206 17.84 -3.35 -14.02
N HIS A 207 17.63 -3.17 -12.71
CA HIS A 207 17.43 -4.25 -11.75
C HIS A 207 16.14 -4.01 -10.99
N HIS A 208 15.33 -5.05 -10.80
CA HIS A 208 14.17 -4.95 -9.91
C HIS A 208 14.68 -4.83 -8.47
N SER A 209 14.11 -3.89 -7.72
CA SER A 209 14.53 -3.58 -6.36
C SER A 209 13.43 -3.92 -5.35
N PHE A 210 12.19 -3.55 -5.67
CA PHE A 210 11.07 -3.65 -4.74
C PHE A 210 9.76 -3.77 -5.49
N ARG A 211 8.84 -4.55 -4.93
CA ARG A 211 7.46 -4.69 -5.39
C ARG A 211 6.52 -4.39 -4.25
N HIS A 212 5.54 -3.54 -4.50
CA HIS A 212 4.49 -3.22 -3.56
C HIS A 212 3.13 -3.41 -4.21
N ALA A 213 2.31 -4.29 -3.63
CA ALA A 213 0.95 -4.53 -4.10
C ALA A 213 -0.02 -4.02 -3.05
N VAL A 214 -1.01 -3.24 -3.49
CA VAL A 214 -2.07 -2.71 -2.64
C VAL A 214 -3.40 -3.08 -3.28
N LYS A 215 -4.37 -3.46 -2.46
CA LYS A 215 -5.75 -3.73 -2.90
C LYS A 215 -6.31 -2.46 -3.51
N ASN A 216 -6.81 -2.54 -4.73
CA ASN A 216 -7.34 -1.38 -5.44
C ASN A 216 -8.87 -1.38 -5.36
N THR A 217 -9.51 -2.35 -6.00
CA THR A 217 -10.96 -2.52 -5.92
C THR A 217 -11.29 -3.77 -5.12
N PHE A 218 -12.12 -3.61 -4.10
CA PHE A 218 -12.62 -4.70 -3.26
C PHE A 218 -14.01 -4.33 -2.74
N HIS A 219 -14.75 -5.33 -2.28
CA HIS A 219 -16.04 -5.14 -1.61
C HIS A 219 -16.18 -6.17 -0.50
N PHE A 220 -17.05 -5.87 0.46
CA PHE A 220 -17.38 -6.78 1.53
C PHE A 220 -18.56 -7.66 1.18
N ASN A 221 -18.40 -8.96 1.40
CA ASN A 221 -19.48 -9.93 1.29
C ASN A 221 -19.82 -10.46 2.68
N VAL A 222 -21.06 -10.27 3.12
CA VAL A 222 -21.53 -10.78 4.40
C VAL A 222 -21.87 -12.26 4.24
N VAL A 223 -21.10 -13.12 4.90
CA VAL A 223 -21.20 -14.59 4.74
C VAL A 223 -21.90 -15.26 5.94
N GLY A 224 -22.06 -14.53 7.04
CA GLY A 224 -22.73 -15.01 8.25
C GLY A 224 -23.55 -13.93 8.95
N GLU A 225 -23.87 -14.17 10.22
CA GLU A 225 -24.50 -13.17 11.09
C GLU A 225 -23.49 -12.05 11.36
N LEU A 226 -23.78 -10.87 10.82
CA LEU A 226 -22.98 -9.68 11.07
C LEU A 226 -23.37 -9.11 12.43
N ASP A 227 -22.39 -8.94 13.31
CA ASP A 227 -22.60 -8.25 14.58
C ASP A 227 -23.03 -6.80 14.30
N GLU A 228 -24.19 -6.39 14.83
CA GLU A 228 -24.83 -5.09 14.58
C GLU A 228 -23.93 -3.88 14.91
N ARG A 229 -22.86 -4.09 15.67
CA ARG A 229 -21.88 -3.08 16.03
C ARG A 229 -20.87 -2.78 14.92
N LEU A 230 -20.80 -3.61 13.87
CA LEU A 230 -19.86 -3.47 12.77
C LEU A 230 -20.44 -2.58 11.67
N ILE A 231 -19.65 -1.58 11.27
CA ILE A 231 -19.95 -0.69 10.13
C ILE A 231 -18.82 -0.89 9.12
N LEU A 232 -19.18 -1.34 7.92
CA LEU A 232 -18.24 -1.62 6.83
C LEU A 232 -18.10 -0.38 5.94
N HIS A 233 -16.86 -0.01 5.61
CA HIS A 233 -16.52 1.15 4.77
C HIS A 233 -15.76 0.65 3.53
N GLU A 234 -16.36 0.81 2.35
CA GLU A 234 -15.78 0.46 1.04
C GLU A 234 -15.17 1.68 0.34
#